data_AF-A0A561UA29-F1
#
_entry.id   AF-A0A561UA29-F1
#
_cell.length_a   1.000
_cell.length_b   1.000
_cell.length_c   1.000
_cell.angle_alpha   90.00
_cell.angle_beta   90.00
_cell.angle_gamma   90.00
#
_symmetry.space_group_name_H-M   'P 1'
#
loop_
_entity.id
_entity.type
_entity.pdbx_description
1 polymer ?
#
loop_
_entity_poly.entity_id
_entity_poly.type
_entity_poly.pdbx_seq_one_letter_code
_entity_poly.pdbx_strand_id
1 'polypeptide(L)' 'MARIPCQWLFLGGFTFRWGRGDPAIDVLRGDTGPVHGNGRRVAVIPVDRSWKDVHDLHQRARSWLRATAAKRAGVRE' A
#
# COMPACT_ATOMS: atom_id res chain seq x y z
N MET A 1 13.33 -5.25 20.83
CA MET A 1 12.28 -5.48 19.82
C MET A 1 12.87 -5.11 18.47
N ALA A 2 13.23 -6.10 17.64
CA ALA A 2 13.88 -5.83 16.35
C ALA A 2 12.92 -5.01 15.48
N ARG A 3 13.34 -3.80 15.11
CA ARG A 3 12.59 -2.89 14.26
C ARG A 3 12.66 -3.47 12.84
N ILE A 4 11.76 -4.40 12.54
CA ILE A 4 11.63 -4.96 11.19
C ILE A 4 11.49 -3.75 10.25
N PRO A 5 12.30 -3.66 9.17
CA PRO A 5 12.23 -2.54 8.26
C PRO A 5 10.82 -2.46 7.67
N CYS A 6 10.03 -1.52 8.17
CA CYS A 6 8.77 -1.12 7.59
C CYS A 6 9.11 -0.22 6.39
N GLN A 7 8.66 -0.63 5.22
CA GLN A 7 8.83 0.11 3.99
C GLN A 7 7.54 0.86 3.66
N TRP A 8 7.71 2.03 3.04
CA TRP A 8 6.63 2.96 2.77
C TRP A 8 6.83 3.53 1.37
N LEU A 9 5.75 3.58 0.59
CA LEU A 9 5.74 4.17 -0.74
C LEU A 9 4.57 5.13 -0.84
N PHE A 10 4.83 6.40 -1.11
CA PHE A 10 3.79 7.36 -1.45
C PHE A 10 3.62 7.44 -2.97
N LEU A 11 2.41 7.13 -3.47
CA LEU A 11 2.10 7.14 -4.89
C LEU A 11 0.63 7.46 -5.14
N GLY A 12 0.36 8.40 -6.05
CA GLY A 12 -1.00 8.73 -6.49
C GLY A 12 -1.93 9.27 -5.39
N GLY A 13 -1.36 9.89 -4.34
CA GLY A 13 -2.12 10.37 -3.18
C GLY A 13 -2.42 9.28 -2.14
N PHE A 14 -1.74 8.14 -2.20
CA PHE A 14 -1.87 7.04 -1.25
C PHE A 14 -0.49 6.62 -0.72
N THR A 15 -0.42 6.25 0.56
CA THR A 15 0.75 5.60 1.16
C THR A 15 0.52 4.10 1.20
N PHE A 16 1.47 3.32 0.68
CA PHE A 16 1.52 1.86 0.75
C PHE A 16 2.56 1.46 1.78
N ARG A 17 2.15 0.75 2.83
CA ARG A 17 3.04 0.32 3.92
C ARG A 17 3.14 -1.19 3.95
N TRP A 18 4.36 -1.70 4.00
CA TRP A 18 4.63 -3.12 4.15
C TRP A 18 5.80 -3.37 5.09
N GLY A 19 5.58 -4.18 6.13
CA GLY A 19 6.64 -4.71 6.98
C GLY A 19 7.27 -5.94 6.33
N ARG A 20 8.60 -6.11 6.41
CA ARG A 20 9.22 -7.35 5.94
C ARG A 20 8.65 -8.54 6.72
N GLY A 21 7.97 -9.45 6.02
CA GLY A 21 7.29 -10.61 6.62
C GLY A 21 5.82 -10.39 6.97
N ASP A 22 5.27 -9.19 6.75
CA ASP A 22 3.83 -8.96 6.85
C ASP A 22 3.09 -9.65 5.69
N PRO A 23 1.95 -10.30 5.98
CA PRO A 23 1.12 -10.95 4.96
C PRO A 23 0.28 -9.96 4.15
N ALA A 24 0.39 -8.65 4.41
CA ALA A 24 -0.40 -7.65 3.72
C ALA A 24 0.29 -6.28 3.66
N ILE A 25 -0.11 -5.48 2.67
CA ILE A 25 0.20 -4.06 2.54
C ILE A 25 -1.01 -3.26 3.04
N ASP A 26 -0.79 -2.34 3.95
CA ASP A 26 -1.78 -1.33 4.28
C ASP A 26 -1.71 -0.18 3.27
N VAL A 27 -2.85 0.20 2.70
CA VAL A 27 -3.00 1.37 1.83
C VAL A 27 -3.70 2.45 2.61
N LEU A 28 -3.03 3.60 2.79
CA LEU A 28 -3.56 4.77 3.47
C LEU A 28 -3.82 5.90 2.47
N ARG A 29 -4.84 6.71 2.70
CA ARG A 29 -5.11 7.90 1.89
C ARG A 29 -4.28 9.08 2.39
N GLY A 30 -3.67 9.80 1.46
CA GLY A 30 -2.79 10.94 1.70
C GLY A 30 -1.36 10.53 1.99
N ASP A 31 -0.49 11.52 2.18
CA ASP A 31 0.86 11.30 2.68
C ASP A 31 0.79 11.16 4.20
N THR A 32 0.98 9.94 4.70
CA THR A 32 0.94 9.66 6.15
C THR A 32 2.31 9.81 6.82
N GLY A 33 3.39 10.03 6.06
CA GLY A 33 4.75 10.13 6.59
C GLY A 33 5.11 8.98 7.55
N PRO A 34 6.00 9.20 8.53
CA PRO A 34 6.32 8.23 9.58
C PRO A 34 5.25 8.13 10.68
N VAL A 35 4.08 8.76 10.51
CA VAL A 35 3.05 8.83 11.56
C VAL A 35 2.21 7.56 11.53
N HIS A 36 2.34 6.76 12.60
CA HIS A 36 1.78 5.41 12.73
C HIS A 36 0.29 5.42 13.12
N GLY A 37 -0.56 6.13 12.37
CA GLY A 37 -2.00 6.22 12.63
C GLY A 37 -2.84 5.40 11.65
N ASN A 38 -3.51 4.35 12.11
CA ASN A 38 -4.44 3.53 11.30
C ASN A 38 -5.71 4.27 10.82
N GLY A 39 -5.94 5.51 11.27
CA GLY A 39 -7.15 6.29 10.97
C GLY A 39 -7.34 6.69 9.49
N ARG A 40 -6.34 6.44 8.63
CA ARG A 40 -6.39 6.78 7.19
C ARG A 40 -6.33 5.57 6.25
N ARG A 41 -6.37 4.34 6.79
CA ARG A 41 -6.33 3.13 5.97
C ARG A 41 -7.61 2.99 5.13
N VAL A 42 -7.44 2.84 3.83
CA VAL A 42 -8.54 2.72 2.85
C VAL A 42 -8.58 1.35 2.18
N ALA A 43 -7.48 0.59 2.20
CA ALA A 43 -7.45 -0.78 1.71
C ALA A 43 -6.34 -1.59 2.39
N VAL A 44 -6.48 -2.91 2.30
CA VAL A 44 -5.46 -3.89 2.67
C VAL A 44 -5.25 -4.79 1.46
N ILE A 45 -4.01 -4.90 0.98
CA ILE A 45 -3.67 -5.75 -0.16
C ILE A 45 -2.94 -6.99 0.37
N PRO A 46 -3.48 -8.20 0.19
CA PRO A 46 -2.77 -9.41 0.60
C PRO A 46 -1.50 -9.59 -0.22
N VAL A 47 -0.46 -10.02 0.48
CA VAL A 47 0.89 -10.29 0.00
C VAL A 47 1.08 -11.80 0.00
N ASP A 48 1.50 -12.35 -1.13
CA ASP A 48 1.80 -13.78 -1.23
C ASP A 48 3.17 -14.09 -0.60
N ARG A 49 3.43 -15.35 -0.23
CA ARG A 49 4.70 -15.76 0.41
C ARG A 49 5.93 -15.57 -0.48
N SER A 50 5.71 -15.40 -1.78
CA SER A 50 6.76 -15.10 -2.77
C SER A 50 7.28 -13.66 -2.71
N TRP A 51 6.69 -12.80 -1.89
CA TRP A 51 7.07 -11.40 -1.78
C TRP A 51 8.35 -11.22 -0.97
N LYS A 52 9.45 -10.95 -1.68
CA LYS A 52 10.79 -10.89 -1.09
C LYS A 52 11.30 -9.46 -0.95
N ASP A 53 10.87 -8.55 -1.83
CA ASP A 53 11.54 -7.26 -1.99
C ASP A 53 10.59 -6.06 -2.24
N VAL A 54 11.17 -4.86 -2.12
CA VAL A 54 10.49 -3.57 -2.28
C VAL A 54 10.04 -3.31 -3.73
N HIS A 55 10.66 -3.98 -4.69
CA HIS A 55 10.29 -3.83 -6.09
C HIS A 55 8.84 -4.31 -6.35
N ASP A 56 8.43 -5.37 -5.64
CA ASP A 56 7.06 -5.87 -5.64
C ASP A 56 6.07 -4.85 -5.08
N LEU A 57 6.48 -4.03 -4.10
CA LEU A 57 5.63 -2.97 -3.53
C LEU A 57 5.30 -1.88 -4.55
N HIS A 58 6.29 -1.44 -5.33
CA HIS A 58 6.05 -0.48 -6.41
C HIS A 58 5.11 -1.04 -7.48
N GLN A 59 5.35 -2.27 -7.94
CA GLN A 59 4.50 -2.88 -8.97
C GLN A 59 3.07 -3.08 -8.47
N ARG A 60 2.90 -3.59 -7.24
CA ARG A 60 1.57 -3.80 -6.65
C ARG A 60 0.84 -2.49 -6.41
N ALA A 61 1.52 -1.46 -5.92
CA ALA A 61 0.93 -0.14 -5.72
C ALA A 61 0.41 0.44 -7.03
N ARG A 62 1.19 0.35 -8.12
CA ARG A 62 0.77 0.79 -9.46
C ARG A 62 -0.44 0.01 -9.98
N SER A 63 -0.42 -1.32 -9.84
CA SER A 63 -1.54 -2.17 -10.25
C SER A 63 -2.81 -1.86 -9.47
N TRP A 64 -2.70 -1.65 -8.15
CA TRP A 64 -3.83 -1.25 -7.32
C TRP A 64 -4.37 0.12 -7.75
N LEU A 65 -3.50 1.12 -7.95
CA LEU A 65 -3.92 2.45 -8.40
C LEU A 65 -4.65 2.39 -9.75
N ARG A 66 -4.18 1.58 -10.70
CA ARG A 66 -4.87 1.40 -11.99
C ARG A 66 -6.25 0.77 -11.82
N ALA A 67 -6.35 -0.30 -11.03
CA ALA A 67 -7.63 -0.95 -10.75
C ALA A 67 -8.60 -0.01 -10.02
N THR A 68 -8.13 0.76 -9.06
CA THR A 68 -8.93 1.75 -8.32
C THR A 68 -9.32 2.94 -9.20
N ALA A 69 -8.43 3.41 -10.09
CA ALA A 69 -8.74 4.47 -11.04
C ALA A 69 -9.82 4.01 -12.04
N ALA A 70 -9.72 2.77 -12.55
CA ALA A 70 -10.75 2.19 -13.41
C ALA A 70 -12.10 2.09 -12.68
N LYS A 71 -12.11 1.66 -11.41
CA LYS A 71 -13.33 1.66 -10.58
C LYS A 71 -13.90 3.07 -10.39
N ARG A 72 -13.07 4.10 -10.20
CA ARG A 72 -13.55 5.49 -10.09
C ARG A 72 -14.07 6.06 -11.41
N ALA A 73 -13.46 5.69 -12.53
CA ALA A 73 -13.87 6.15 -13.85
C ALA A 73 -15.16 5.47 -14.35
N GLY A 74 -15.38 4.22 -13.94
CA GLY A 74 -16.63 3.48 -14.21
C GLY A 74 -17.81 3.92 -13.34
N VAL A 75 -17.56 4.64 -12.24
CA VAL A 75 -18.59 5.35 -11.46
C VAL A 75 -18.70 6.78 -12.00
N ARG A 76 -19.13 6.88 -13.25
CA ARG A 76 -19.75 8.07 -13.81
C ARG A 76 -21.16 7.64 -14.17
N GLU A 77 -22.03 7.66 -13.17
CA GLU A 77 -23.49 7.64 -13.34
C GLU A 77 -23.98 9.07 -13.51
#